data_AF-A0A9P9CFM8-F1
#
_entry.id   AF-A0A9P9CFM8-F1
#
_cell.length_a   1.000
_cell.length_b   1.000
_cell.length_c   1.000
_cell.angle_alpha   90.00
_cell.angle_beta   90.00
_cell.angle_gamma   90.00
#
_symmetry.space_group_name_H-M   'P 1'
#
loop_
_entity.id
_entity.type
_entity.pdbx_description
1 polymer ?
#
loop_
_entity_poly.entity_id
_entity_poly.type
_entity_poly.pdbx_seq_one_letter_code
_entity_poly.pdbx_strand_id
1 'polypeptide(L)'
;MRIAVAALLALAMSVDAAAAFGKSFTLPNRAPTDLWRKPPSHDVYNAPHKTVPVAVSKFKRVRTTVRADWTRLYDQGGLIILGPTNTTGGSPRWWAKAGVELHAGKPAVSSVATAPGSFSDWALVPGLVNSNGSATIEFAVEPELDNALWLYVVDKDGQREALREITWWNDLSVHDVIHVGAYVARPTEGSEEPQDLLVEFSQFALEVDR
;
A
#
# COMPACT_ATOMS: atom_id res chain seq x y z
N MET A 1 11.69 0.40 -41.63
CA MET A 1 12.37 0.16 -40.33
C MET A 1 11.85 1.20 -39.35
N ARG A 2 10.77 0.88 -38.64
CA ARG A 2 10.08 1.81 -37.73
C ARG A 2 10.26 1.30 -36.30
N ILE A 3 10.28 2.27 -35.38
CA ILE A 3 10.16 2.15 -33.91
C ILE A 3 11.48 1.85 -33.19
N ALA A 4 12.30 2.90 -33.06
CA ALA A 4 13.19 3.09 -31.91
C ALA A 4 12.71 4.33 -31.15
N VAL A 5 11.53 4.25 -30.55
CA VAL A 5 10.97 5.28 -29.65
C VAL A 5 10.27 4.57 -28.51
N ALA A 6 11.03 4.10 -27.52
CA ALA A 6 10.60 3.79 -26.14
C ALA A 6 11.72 3.09 -25.36
N ALA A 7 12.92 3.68 -25.30
CA ALA A 7 13.98 3.19 -24.42
C ALA A 7 14.93 4.33 -24.05
N LEU A 8 14.39 5.38 -23.43
CA LEU A 8 15.22 6.45 -22.88
C LEU A 8 14.50 7.14 -21.72
N LEU A 9 14.53 6.50 -20.54
CA LEU A 9 14.74 7.10 -19.21
C LEU A 9 14.48 6.01 -18.15
N ALA A 10 15.45 5.11 -17.95
CA ALA A 10 15.60 4.43 -16.66
C ALA A 10 16.77 5.11 -15.95
N LEU A 11 16.53 6.36 -15.51
CA LEU A 11 17.46 7.04 -14.64
C LEU A 11 17.40 6.32 -13.29
N ALA A 12 18.54 5.79 -12.84
CA ALA A 12 18.68 5.20 -11.51
C ALA A 12 18.32 6.25 -10.45
N MET A 13 17.05 6.26 -10.03
CA MET A 13 16.62 7.01 -8.88
C MET A 13 16.83 6.12 -7.66
N SER A 14 18.00 6.24 -7.02
CA SER A 14 18.10 5.93 -5.60
C SER A 14 17.25 6.97 -4.88
N VAL A 15 15.97 6.67 -4.67
CA VAL A 15 15.09 7.61 -3.96
C VAL A 15 15.50 7.53 -2.50
N ASP A 16 16.06 8.62 -1.98
CA ASP A 16 16.20 8.75 -0.54
C ASP A 16 14.78 8.86 0.05
N ALA A 17 14.28 7.75 0.56
CA ALA A 17 12.95 7.66 1.16
C ALA A 17 12.77 8.71 2.27
N ALA A 18 13.85 9.05 2.98
CA ALA A 18 13.82 10.10 4.00
C ALA A 18 13.56 11.48 3.39
N ALA A 19 14.11 11.77 2.20
CA ALA A 19 13.83 13.01 1.48
C ALA A 19 12.39 13.05 0.92
N ALA A 20 11.88 11.92 0.43
CA ALA A 20 10.54 11.86 -0.15
C ALA A 20 9.42 11.95 0.90
N PHE A 21 9.59 11.31 2.07
CA PHE A 21 8.53 11.17 3.07
C PHE A 21 8.75 11.99 4.34
N GLY A 22 9.97 12.44 4.63
CA GLY A 22 10.30 13.14 5.87
C GLY A 22 10.21 12.22 7.10
N LYS A 23 10.25 12.79 8.30
CA LYS A 23 10.10 12.04 9.57
C LYS A 23 8.66 11.58 9.80
N SER A 24 7.71 12.40 9.39
CA SER A 24 6.27 12.15 9.43
C SER A 24 5.56 13.02 8.39
N PHE A 25 4.37 12.59 7.99
CA PHE A 25 3.49 13.33 7.09
C PHE A 25 2.04 12.91 7.31
N THR A 26 1.08 13.73 6.85
CA THR A 26 -0.35 13.46 6.95
C THR A 26 -0.96 13.48 5.56
N LEU A 27 -1.81 12.50 5.24
CA LEU A 27 -2.62 12.50 4.04
C LEU A 27 -4.08 12.80 4.41
N PRO A 28 -4.66 13.90 3.90
CA PRO A 28 -6.09 14.15 4.01
C PRO A 28 -6.84 13.35 2.95
N ASN A 29 -8.08 12.98 3.25
CA ASN A 29 -8.94 12.31 2.29
C ASN A 29 -10.42 12.58 2.54
N ARG A 30 -11.14 12.85 1.46
CA ARG A 30 -12.58 13.06 1.47
C ARG A 30 -13.28 11.90 0.75
N ALA A 31 -14.45 11.53 1.25
CA ALA A 31 -15.28 10.48 0.64
C ALA A 31 -15.87 10.92 -0.71
N PRO A 32 -16.22 9.97 -1.61
CA PRO A 32 -15.89 8.55 -1.56
C PRO A 32 -14.58 8.23 -2.31
N THR A 33 -13.66 7.54 -1.65
CA THR A 33 -12.44 7.03 -2.27
C THR A 33 -12.12 5.59 -1.84
N ASP A 34 -11.60 4.79 -2.77
CA ASP A 34 -11.22 3.40 -2.53
C ASP A 34 -10.16 2.89 -3.54
N LEU A 35 -9.63 1.71 -3.24
CA LEU A 35 -8.80 0.88 -4.11
C LEU A 35 -9.33 -0.56 -4.02
N TRP A 36 -10.16 -0.97 -4.98
CA TRP A 36 -10.88 -2.24 -4.91
C TRP A 36 -11.28 -2.78 -6.29
N ARG A 37 -11.06 -4.09 -6.51
CA ARG A 37 -11.57 -4.83 -7.67
C ARG A 37 -12.53 -5.92 -7.23
N LYS A 38 -13.74 -5.91 -7.78
CA LYS A 38 -14.76 -6.93 -7.53
C LYS A 38 -15.36 -7.43 -8.84
N PRO A 39 -15.54 -8.75 -9.01
CA PRO A 39 -16.22 -9.28 -10.19
C PRO A 39 -17.68 -8.81 -10.24
N PRO A 40 -18.27 -8.70 -11.45
CA PRO A 40 -17.64 -9.00 -12.75
C PRO A 40 -16.85 -7.85 -13.37
N SER A 41 -17.07 -6.60 -12.96
CA SER A 41 -16.56 -5.41 -13.68
C SER A 41 -16.27 -4.20 -12.80
N HIS A 42 -16.29 -4.34 -11.48
CA HIS A 42 -16.05 -3.23 -10.57
C HIS A 42 -14.55 -3.07 -10.34
N ASP A 43 -14.00 -1.92 -10.71
CA ASP A 43 -12.60 -1.52 -10.49
C ASP A 43 -12.59 -0.05 -10.05
N VAL A 44 -12.24 0.19 -8.80
CA VAL A 44 -12.12 1.53 -8.21
C VAL A 44 -10.66 1.77 -7.87
N TYR A 45 -10.12 2.87 -8.39
CA TYR A 45 -8.77 3.33 -8.13
C TYR A 45 -8.78 4.87 -8.07
N ASN A 46 -9.23 5.40 -6.94
CA ASN A 46 -9.25 6.85 -6.70
C ASN A 46 -8.75 7.23 -5.29
N ALA A 47 -8.30 6.26 -4.49
CA ALA A 47 -7.65 6.48 -3.21
C ALA A 47 -6.39 7.37 -3.33
N PRO A 48 -6.31 8.50 -2.61
CA PRO A 48 -5.11 9.31 -2.55
C PRO A 48 -3.91 8.51 -2.01
N HIS A 49 -2.75 8.70 -2.64
CA HIS A 49 -1.52 8.03 -2.25
C HIS A 49 -0.30 8.90 -2.54
N LYS A 50 0.77 8.64 -1.79
CA LYS A 50 2.09 9.23 -1.99
C LYS A 50 3.09 8.08 -2.14
N THR A 51 3.70 7.98 -3.32
CA THR A 51 4.56 6.84 -3.68
C THR A 51 5.85 7.28 -4.35
N VAL A 52 6.85 6.42 -4.33
CA VAL A 52 8.09 6.56 -5.09
C VAL A 52 8.29 5.34 -6.01
N PRO A 53 8.86 5.53 -7.22
CA PRO A 53 9.13 4.43 -8.12
C PRO A 53 10.33 3.60 -7.64
N VAL A 54 10.23 2.28 -7.73
CA VAL A 54 11.27 1.31 -7.37
C VAL A 54 11.24 0.18 -8.40
N ALA A 55 12.39 -0.32 -8.85
CA ALA A 55 12.42 -1.54 -9.67
C ALA A 55 12.12 -2.77 -8.79
N VAL A 56 11.35 -3.74 -9.29
CA VAL A 56 11.02 -4.98 -8.53
C VAL A 56 12.30 -5.64 -8.00
N SER A 57 13.33 -5.78 -8.83
CA SER A 57 14.65 -6.33 -8.44
C SER A 57 15.38 -5.58 -7.33
N LYS A 58 15.00 -4.33 -7.04
CA LYS A 58 15.65 -3.51 -6.02
C LYS A 58 14.82 -3.41 -4.74
N PHE A 59 13.52 -3.67 -4.78
CA PHE A 59 12.68 -3.55 -3.61
C PHE A 59 13.02 -4.63 -2.58
N LYS A 60 13.27 -4.23 -1.33
CA LYS A 60 13.50 -5.15 -0.21
C LYS A 60 12.39 -5.07 0.82
N ARG A 61 12.08 -3.85 1.27
CA ARG A 61 11.21 -3.66 2.42
C ARG A 61 10.62 -2.26 2.44
N VAL A 62 9.37 -2.13 2.88
CA VAL A 62 8.78 -0.84 3.27
C VAL A 62 8.01 -0.99 4.57
N ARG A 63 8.17 -0.04 5.49
CA ARG A 63 7.51 0.03 6.79
C ARG A 63 6.97 1.42 7.07
N THR A 64 5.84 1.51 7.76
CA THR A 64 5.41 2.76 8.41
C THR A 64 4.50 2.47 9.61
N THR A 65 4.48 3.39 10.56
CA THR A 65 3.46 3.45 11.61
C THR A 65 2.36 4.38 11.13
N VAL A 66 1.14 3.85 11.01
CA VAL A 66 -0.05 4.59 10.59
C VAL A 66 -0.96 4.86 11.79
N ARG A 67 -1.59 6.05 11.84
CA ARG A 67 -2.56 6.43 12.87
C ARG A 67 -3.62 7.35 12.27
N ALA A 68 -4.87 7.18 12.67
CA ALA A 68 -5.93 8.16 12.45
C ALA A 68 -7.02 8.00 13.51
N ASP A 69 -7.93 8.97 13.56
CA ASP A 69 -9.19 8.81 14.28
C ASP A 69 -10.21 8.14 13.32
N TRP A 70 -10.22 6.81 13.35
CA TRP A 70 -11.07 5.98 12.48
C TRP A 70 -12.53 6.10 12.91
N THR A 71 -13.35 6.75 12.09
CA THR A 71 -14.70 7.19 12.48
C THR A 71 -15.80 6.66 11.60
N ARG A 72 -15.50 6.32 10.34
CA ARG A 72 -16.49 5.85 9.37
C ARG A 72 -16.17 4.45 8.89
N LEU A 73 -17.21 3.69 8.58
CA LEU A 73 -17.09 2.33 8.06
C LEU A 73 -16.18 2.35 6.82
N TYR A 74 -15.15 1.50 6.83
CA TYR A 74 -14.10 1.41 5.81
C TYR A 74 -13.13 2.59 5.72
N ASP A 75 -13.04 3.47 6.73
CA ASP A 75 -11.89 4.38 6.83
C ASP A 75 -10.59 3.55 6.81
N GLN A 76 -9.67 3.92 5.94
CA GLN A 76 -8.46 3.14 5.64
C GLN A 76 -7.22 4.03 5.61
N GLY A 77 -6.10 3.48 6.06
CA GLY A 77 -4.79 4.08 5.85
C GLY A 77 -3.66 3.09 6.07
N GLY A 78 -2.61 3.17 5.25
CA GLY A 78 -1.46 2.29 5.40
C GLY A 78 -0.49 2.33 4.21
N LEU A 79 0.16 1.20 3.96
CA LEU A 79 1.10 1.00 2.86
C LEU A 79 0.41 0.50 1.59
N ILE A 80 0.97 0.91 0.46
CA ILE A 80 0.55 0.48 -0.87
C ILE A 80 1.75 0.15 -1.75
N ILE A 81 1.63 -0.92 -2.52
CA ILE A 81 2.52 -1.28 -3.63
C ILE A 81 1.65 -1.40 -4.88
N LEU A 82 1.97 -0.62 -5.91
CA LEU A 82 1.25 -0.60 -7.18
C LEU A 82 2.15 -1.13 -8.30
N GLY A 83 1.60 -2.04 -9.11
CA GLY A 83 2.24 -2.49 -10.33
C GLY A 83 2.21 -1.47 -11.46
N PRO A 84 2.82 -1.79 -12.62
CA PRO A 84 2.75 -0.95 -13.81
C PRO A 84 1.31 -0.70 -14.27
N THR A 85 1.09 0.46 -14.90
CA THR A 85 -0.20 0.81 -15.54
C THR A 85 -0.14 0.53 -17.05
N ASN A 86 -1.24 0.06 -17.64
CA ASN A 86 -1.32 -0.18 -19.10
C ASN A 86 -1.62 1.09 -19.90
N THR A 87 -2.20 2.10 -19.23
CA THR A 87 -2.63 3.35 -19.84
C THR A 87 -2.31 4.50 -18.90
N THR A 88 -2.02 5.68 -19.45
CA THR A 88 -1.80 6.90 -18.66
C THR A 88 -3.07 7.22 -17.88
N GLY A 89 -2.97 7.22 -16.54
CA GLY A 89 -4.11 7.45 -15.64
C GLY A 89 -5.02 6.25 -15.40
N GLY A 90 -4.67 5.05 -15.92
CA GLY A 90 -5.42 3.82 -15.67
C GLY A 90 -5.11 3.16 -14.34
N SER A 91 -5.98 2.20 -13.95
CA SER A 91 -5.78 1.34 -12.78
C SER A 91 -4.52 0.47 -12.94
N PRO A 92 -3.67 0.30 -11.90
CA PRO A 92 -2.47 -0.53 -11.94
C PRO A 92 -2.81 -1.98 -12.28
N ARG A 93 -1.96 -2.69 -13.03
CA ARG A 93 -2.22 -4.11 -13.39
C ARG A 93 -2.50 -4.99 -12.18
N TRP A 94 -1.88 -4.67 -11.05
CA TRP A 94 -2.00 -5.34 -9.76
C TRP A 94 -1.65 -4.37 -8.63
N TRP A 95 -2.05 -4.70 -7.40
CA TRP A 95 -1.61 -3.99 -6.20
C TRP A 95 -1.63 -4.87 -4.95
N ALA A 96 -0.85 -4.46 -3.96
CA ALA A 96 -1.01 -4.87 -2.58
C ALA A 96 -1.20 -3.62 -1.71
N LYS A 97 -2.22 -3.62 -0.84
CA LYS A 97 -2.40 -2.60 0.20
C LYS A 97 -2.55 -3.27 1.55
N ALA A 98 -2.00 -2.66 2.59
CA ALA A 98 -2.20 -3.10 3.96
C ALA A 98 -2.14 -1.92 4.92
N GLY A 99 -2.89 -1.98 6.01
CA GLY A 99 -3.13 -0.80 6.84
C GLY A 99 -4.07 -1.09 7.99
N VAL A 100 -4.55 -0.01 8.60
CA VAL A 100 -5.71 -0.06 9.47
C VAL A 100 -6.97 0.19 8.64
N GLU A 101 -8.03 -0.56 8.92
CA GLU A 101 -9.36 -0.36 8.34
C GLU A 101 -10.43 -0.44 9.44
N LEU A 102 -11.38 0.50 9.44
CA LEU A 102 -12.53 0.42 10.32
C LEU A 102 -13.58 -0.53 9.76
N HIS A 103 -13.84 -1.63 10.46
CA HIS A 103 -14.89 -2.58 10.07
C HIS A 103 -15.69 -3.03 11.29
N ALA A 104 -17.02 -3.14 11.15
CA ALA A 104 -17.91 -3.52 12.24
C ALA A 104 -17.72 -2.67 13.52
N GLY A 105 -17.47 -1.36 13.35
CA GLY A 105 -17.31 -0.40 14.44
C GLY A 105 -15.97 -0.45 15.19
N LYS A 106 -14.99 -1.23 14.71
CA LYS A 106 -13.66 -1.34 15.33
C LYS A 106 -12.55 -1.30 14.28
N PRO A 107 -11.40 -0.67 14.57
CA PRO A 107 -10.26 -0.72 13.67
C PRO A 107 -9.61 -2.11 13.74
N ALA A 108 -9.23 -2.63 12.59
CA ALA A 108 -8.52 -3.89 12.43
C ALA A 108 -7.36 -3.70 11.44
N VAL A 109 -6.37 -4.58 11.49
CA VAL A 109 -5.37 -4.62 10.42
C VAL A 109 -6.00 -5.28 9.21
N SER A 110 -5.92 -4.60 8.08
CA SER A 110 -6.50 -5.02 6.80
C SER A 110 -5.41 -5.23 5.77
N SER A 111 -5.61 -6.21 4.90
CA SER A 111 -4.75 -6.41 3.74
C SER A 111 -5.56 -6.81 2.51
N VAL A 112 -5.17 -6.27 1.36
CA VAL A 112 -5.73 -6.61 0.07
C VAL A 112 -4.60 -6.91 -0.90
N ALA A 113 -4.63 -8.08 -1.51
CA ALA A 113 -3.76 -8.45 -2.62
C ALA A 113 -4.61 -8.64 -3.87
N THR A 114 -4.27 -7.92 -4.93
CA THR A 114 -4.98 -7.97 -6.22
C THR A 114 -3.98 -8.37 -7.28
N ALA A 115 -3.93 -9.67 -7.59
CA ALA A 115 -2.98 -10.24 -8.53
C ALA A 115 -3.23 -9.76 -9.98
N PRO A 116 -2.23 -9.84 -10.88
CA PRO A 116 -2.40 -9.51 -12.29
C PRO A 116 -3.58 -10.27 -12.93
N GLY A 117 -4.50 -9.52 -13.55
CA GLY A 117 -5.67 -10.13 -14.21
C GLY A 117 -6.71 -10.74 -13.26
N SER A 118 -6.64 -10.43 -11.96
CA SER A 118 -7.54 -10.95 -10.93
C SER A 118 -8.32 -9.84 -10.21
N PHE A 119 -9.12 -10.24 -9.23
CA PHE A 119 -9.89 -9.37 -8.33
C PHE A 119 -9.21 -9.25 -6.96
N SER A 120 -9.69 -8.33 -6.13
CA SER A 120 -9.15 -8.08 -4.81
C SER A 120 -9.48 -9.21 -3.83
N ASP A 121 -8.44 -9.76 -3.22
CA ASP A 121 -8.53 -10.74 -2.13
C ASP A 121 -8.22 -10.05 -0.80
N TRP A 122 -9.19 -10.03 0.12
CA TRP A 122 -9.19 -9.21 1.33
C TRP A 122 -9.18 -10.07 2.60
N ALA A 123 -8.33 -9.67 3.54
CA ALA A 123 -8.28 -10.22 4.88
C ALA A 123 -8.34 -9.10 5.93
N LEU A 124 -9.02 -9.38 7.05
CA LEU A 124 -9.10 -8.52 8.23
C LEU A 124 -8.65 -9.31 9.46
N VAL A 125 -7.73 -8.72 10.23
CA VAL A 125 -7.20 -9.28 11.47
C VAL A 125 -7.50 -8.32 12.63
N PRO A 126 -8.52 -8.61 13.45
CA PRO A 126 -8.83 -7.78 14.60
C PRO A 126 -7.79 -7.94 15.72
N GLY A 127 -7.70 -6.97 16.61
CA GLY A 127 -6.86 -7.06 17.82
C GLY A 127 -5.39 -6.66 17.63
N LEU A 128 -4.95 -6.36 16.40
CA LEU A 128 -3.59 -5.93 16.08
C LEU A 128 -3.42 -4.41 15.95
N VAL A 129 -4.50 -3.64 16.17
CA VAL A 129 -4.45 -2.17 16.21
C VAL A 129 -4.32 -1.74 17.66
N ASN A 130 -3.36 -0.85 17.93
CA ASN A 130 -3.13 -0.29 19.26
C ASN A 130 -4.36 0.50 19.75
N SER A 131 -4.45 0.68 21.07
CA SER A 131 -5.57 1.40 21.70
C SER A 131 -5.71 2.86 21.25
N ASN A 132 -4.64 3.48 20.75
CA ASN A 132 -4.64 4.83 20.17
C ASN A 132 -4.98 4.85 18.65
N GLY A 133 -5.42 3.72 18.09
CA GLY A 133 -5.75 3.59 16.69
C GLY A 133 -4.54 3.41 15.75
N SER A 134 -3.32 3.23 16.26
CA SER A 134 -2.15 3.05 15.40
C SER A 134 -1.81 1.58 15.12
N ALA A 135 -1.11 1.32 14.02
CA ALA A 135 -0.45 0.04 13.75
C ALA A 135 0.83 0.28 12.93
N THR A 136 1.84 -0.57 13.12
CA THR A 136 3.04 -0.58 12.28
C THR A 136 2.93 -1.69 11.27
N ILE A 137 2.93 -1.33 9.99
CA ILE A 137 2.76 -2.26 8.87
C ILE A 137 4.07 -2.36 8.11
N GLU A 138 4.41 -3.57 7.66
CA GLU A 138 5.60 -3.82 6.86
C GLU A 138 5.33 -4.79 5.71
N PHE A 139 5.76 -4.42 4.52
CA PHE A 139 5.95 -5.35 3.41
C PHE A 139 7.44 -5.65 3.26
N ALA A 140 7.81 -6.92 3.13
CA ALA A 140 9.20 -7.34 2.94
C ALA A 140 9.30 -8.51 1.95
N VAL A 141 10.32 -8.49 1.09
CA VAL A 141 10.73 -9.66 0.30
C VAL A 141 11.66 -10.48 1.19
N GLU A 142 11.32 -11.74 1.45
CA GLU A 142 12.09 -12.61 2.36
C GLU A 142 12.88 -13.66 1.54
N PRO A 143 14.21 -13.50 1.37
CA PRO A 143 15.03 -14.41 0.55
C PRO A 143 15.03 -15.86 1.03
N GLU A 144 14.90 -16.08 2.34
CA GLU A 144 14.80 -17.39 2.97
C GLU A 144 13.42 -18.05 2.83
N LEU A 145 12.41 -17.30 2.37
CA LEU A 145 11.06 -17.77 2.09
C LEU A 145 10.75 -17.60 0.60
N ASP A 146 11.58 -18.20 -0.25
CA ASP A 146 11.43 -18.25 -1.71
C ASP A 146 11.35 -16.87 -2.41
N ASN A 147 11.88 -15.80 -1.79
CA ASN A 147 11.78 -14.42 -2.26
C ASN A 147 10.33 -13.92 -2.40
N ALA A 148 9.36 -14.56 -1.73
CA ALA A 148 7.98 -14.10 -1.73
C ALA A 148 7.84 -12.75 -1.00
N LEU A 149 6.81 -11.98 -1.37
CA LEU A 149 6.45 -10.76 -0.64
C LEU A 149 5.59 -11.13 0.57
N TRP A 150 6.05 -10.75 1.75
CA TRP A 150 5.36 -10.95 3.02
C TRP A 150 4.84 -9.65 3.60
N LEU A 151 3.69 -9.75 4.26
CA LEU A 151 3.09 -8.71 5.08
C LEU A 151 3.24 -9.05 6.56
N TYR A 152 3.71 -8.09 7.33
CA TYR A 152 3.86 -8.16 8.77
C TYR A 152 3.15 -7.01 9.48
N VAL A 153 2.69 -7.27 10.70
CA VAL A 153 2.53 -6.23 11.73
C VAL A 153 3.77 -6.25 12.60
N VAL A 154 4.24 -5.06 12.97
CA VAL A 154 5.42 -4.92 13.82
C VAL A 154 5.00 -4.34 15.17
N ASP A 155 5.34 -5.04 16.24
CA ASP A 155 5.05 -4.57 17.59
C ASP A 155 6.01 -3.46 18.05
N LYS A 156 5.79 -2.95 19.26
CA LYS A 156 6.60 -1.87 19.87
C LYS A 156 8.06 -2.27 20.12
N ASP A 157 8.34 -3.57 20.23
CA ASP A 157 9.67 -4.12 20.50
C ASP A 157 10.38 -4.50 19.18
N GLY A 158 9.73 -4.23 18.03
CA GLY A 158 10.26 -4.49 16.69
C GLY A 158 10.05 -5.92 16.21
N GLN A 159 9.31 -6.76 16.94
CA GLN A 159 9.00 -8.13 16.53
C GLN A 159 7.96 -8.13 15.42
N ARG A 160 8.17 -9.01 14.45
CA ARG A 160 7.29 -9.19 13.28
C ARG A 160 6.30 -10.31 13.54
N GLU A 161 5.02 -10.04 13.36
CA GLU A 161 3.97 -11.04 13.26
C GLU A 161 3.52 -11.17 11.80
N ALA A 162 3.70 -12.37 11.23
CA ALA A 162 3.39 -12.64 9.82
C ALA A 162 1.87 -12.72 9.60
N LEU A 163 1.36 -11.98 8.61
CA LEU A 163 -0.08 -11.95 8.30
C LEU A 163 -0.42 -12.56 6.94
N ARG A 164 0.41 -12.35 5.93
CA ARG A 164 0.12 -12.77 4.56
C ARG A 164 1.38 -12.98 3.77
N GLU A 165 1.41 -14.08 3.03
CA GLU A 165 2.34 -14.31 1.93
C GLU A 165 1.66 -13.98 0.60
N ILE A 166 2.36 -13.28 -0.28
CA ILE A 166 1.91 -12.89 -1.62
C ILE A 166 2.84 -13.58 -2.64
N THR A 167 2.51 -14.82 -2.97
CA THR A 167 3.37 -15.71 -3.78
C THR A 167 3.47 -15.32 -5.25
N TRP A 168 2.41 -14.72 -5.83
CA TRP A 168 2.43 -14.24 -7.21
C TRP A 168 3.45 -13.12 -7.45
N TRP A 169 4.03 -12.55 -6.39
CA TRP A 169 5.17 -11.64 -6.48
C TRP A 169 6.34 -12.25 -7.26
N ASN A 170 6.55 -13.56 -7.15
CA ASN A 170 7.65 -14.26 -7.82
C ASN A 170 7.46 -14.39 -9.34
N ASP A 171 6.25 -14.16 -9.85
CA ASP A 171 5.96 -14.17 -11.29
C ASP A 171 6.12 -12.78 -11.93
N LEU A 172 6.45 -11.76 -11.13
CA LEU A 172 6.65 -10.41 -11.63
C LEU A 172 7.97 -10.29 -12.40
N SER A 173 7.95 -9.47 -13.44
CA SER A 173 9.18 -9.07 -14.14
C SER A 173 10.06 -8.25 -13.19
N VAL A 174 11.30 -8.72 -12.99
CA VAL A 174 12.30 -8.05 -12.14
C VAL A 174 12.69 -6.65 -12.64
N HIS A 175 12.36 -6.32 -13.89
CA HIS A 175 12.59 -5.03 -14.54
C HIS A 175 11.39 -4.08 -14.45
N ASP A 176 10.24 -4.55 -13.96
CA ASP A 176 9.08 -3.69 -13.79
C ASP A 176 9.38 -2.61 -12.73
N VAL A 177 8.86 -1.41 -12.97
CA VAL A 177 8.88 -0.32 -12.00
C VAL A 177 7.55 -0.34 -11.25
N ILE A 178 7.64 -0.55 -9.94
CA ILE A 178 6.52 -0.50 -9.00
C ILE A 178 6.52 0.85 -8.29
N HIS A 179 5.35 1.25 -7.81
CA HIS A 179 5.20 2.44 -6.97
C HIS A 179 4.92 2.02 -5.53
N VAL A 180 5.81 2.39 -4.62
CA VAL A 180 5.75 1.99 -3.21
C VAL A 180 5.52 3.22 -2.34
N GLY A 181 4.61 3.15 -1.37
CA GLY A 181 4.36 4.27 -0.48
C GLY A 181 3.18 4.10 0.45
N ALA A 182 2.53 5.22 0.74
CA ALA A 182 1.41 5.32 1.66
C ALA A 182 0.11 5.67 0.91
N TYR A 183 -1.03 5.20 1.43
CA TYR A 183 -2.36 5.50 0.90
C TYR A 183 -3.36 5.78 2.02
N VAL A 184 -4.44 6.46 1.64
CA VAL A 184 -5.62 6.68 2.47
C VAL A 184 -6.88 6.44 1.62
N ALA A 185 -7.92 5.85 2.21
CA ALA A 185 -9.22 5.70 1.56
C ALA A 185 -10.36 5.93 2.55
N ARG A 186 -11.50 6.41 2.04
CA ARG A 186 -12.72 6.67 2.80
C ARG A 186 -13.90 6.34 1.88
N PRO A 187 -14.29 5.05 1.79
CA PRO A 187 -15.31 4.62 0.84
C PRO A 187 -16.71 5.09 1.20
N THR A 188 -17.03 5.22 2.49
CA THR A 188 -18.38 5.57 2.94
C THR A 188 -18.57 7.07 3.10
N GLU A 189 -19.70 7.56 2.56
CA GLU A 189 -20.19 8.89 2.85
C GLU A 189 -20.73 8.98 4.28
N GLY A 190 -20.68 10.16 4.89
CA GLY A 190 -21.18 10.41 6.24
C GLY A 190 -22.46 11.23 6.22
N SER A 191 -23.23 11.17 7.31
CA SER A 191 -24.47 11.93 7.51
C SER A 191 -24.27 13.37 8.01
N GLU A 192 -23.06 13.73 8.42
CA GLU A 192 -22.70 15.08 8.91
C GLU A 192 -21.67 15.73 7.97
N GLU A 193 -21.52 17.07 8.09
CA GLU A 193 -20.59 17.91 7.32
C GLU A 193 -19.25 17.18 7.05
N PRO A 194 -18.76 17.14 5.80
CA PRO A 194 -17.66 16.28 5.42
C PRO A 194 -16.33 16.75 6.04
N GLN A 195 -16.03 16.23 7.23
CA GLN A 195 -14.69 16.25 7.78
C GLN A 195 -13.82 15.27 7.00
N ASP A 196 -12.60 15.67 6.68
CA ASP A 196 -11.63 14.82 6.01
C ASP A 196 -11.10 13.75 6.97
N LEU A 197 -10.71 12.59 6.44
CA LEU A 197 -9.91 11.61 7.17
C LEU A 197 -8.48 12.12 7.16
N LEU A 198 -7.90 12.35 8.33
CA LEU A 198 -6.49 12.72 8.45
C LEU A 198 -5.71 11.50 8.93
N VAL A 199 -4.95 10.89 8.01
CA VAL A 199 -4.09 9.75 8.33
C VAL A 199 -2.66 10.23 8.49
N GLU A 200 -2.11 10.00 9.68
CA GLU A 200 -0.73 10.27 10.01
C GLU A 200 0.15 9.05 9.72
N PHE A 201 1.28 9.31 9.09
CA PHE A 201 2.33 8.35 8.80
C PHE A 201 3.61 8.80 9.49
N SER A 202 4.24 7.89 10.21
CA SER A 202 5.51 8.14 10.89
C SER A 202 6.45 6.97 10.70
N GLN A 203 7.75 7.21 10.93
CA GLN A 203 8.80 6.20 10.82
C GLN A 203 8.76 5.47 9.46
N PHE A 204 8.42 6.20 8.40
CA PHE A 204 8.41 5.64 7.05
C PHE A 204 9.84 5.26 6.66
N ALA A 205 10.05 3.99 6.35
CA ALA A 205 11.33 3.45 5.93
C ALA A 205 11.12 2.58 4.69
N LEU A 206 11.84 2.89 3.61
CA LEU A 206 11.88 2.09 2.40
C LEU A 206 13.33 1.69 2.16
N GLU A 207 13.55 0.38 2.05
CA GLU A 207 14.86 -0.21 1.81
C GLU A 207 14.88 -0.81 0.41
N VAL A 208 15.94 -0.45 -0.31
CA VAL A 208 16.19 -0.91 -1.68
C VAL A 208 17.65 -1.34 -1.82
N ASP A 209 17.91 -2.30 -2.71
CA ASP A 209 19.26 -2.62 -3.12
C ASP A 209 19.91 -1.46 -3.88
N ARG A 210 21.19 -1.23 -3.62
CA ARG A 210 22.00 -0.26 -4.37
C ARG A 210 22.34 -0.77 -5.76
#